data_AF-A0A536EBH3-F1
#
_entry.id   AF-A0A536EBH3-F1
#
_cell.length_a   1.000
_cell.length_b   1.000
_cell.length_c   1.000
_cell.angle_alpha   90.00
_cell.angle_beta   90.00
_cell.angle_gamma   90.00
#
_symmetry.space_group_name_H-M   'P 1'
#
loop_
_entity.id
_entity.type
_entity.pdbx_description
1 polymer ?
#
loop_
_entity_poly.entity_id
_entity_poly.type
_entity_poly.pdbx_seq_one_letter_code
_entity_poly.pdbx_strand_id
1 'polypeptide(L)'
;MGHRLLPLLAAFLFLGLLAPAPPTTGAQQAPVYLALGDSLAFGVGASNPSTTGYVGRVYETLKKSERYQATGLELVNLSVPGAKSTDLLVPGGQLDSAVNLISQRQQDASPAANEVEIITIDIGGNDLLALVAPGSPCLQSASVEPCRAAFGDVLKAIQSNLTEAVRRLRQAAPAAIIVVVDL
;
A
#
# COMPACT_ATOMS: atom_id res chain seq x y z
N MET A 1 -43.34 69.24 42.49
CA MET A 1 -42.40 68.33 43.19
C MET A 1 -42.58 66.95 42.56
N GLY A 2 -41.61 66.28 41.93
CA GLY A 2 -40.21 66.58 41.70
C GLY A 2 -39.64 65.70 40.57
N HIS A 3 -38.64 66.27 39.91
CA HIS A 3 -37.40 65.69 39.39
C HIS A 3 -37.40 64.55 38.35
N ARG A 4 -36.73 64.91 37.25
CA ARG A 4 -36.23 64.16 36.09
C ARG A 4 -35.43 62.91 36.49
N LEU A 5 -35.27 61.96 35.55
CA LEU A 5 -33.96 61.54 35.02
C LEU A 5 -34.12 60.42 33.97
N LEU A 6 -33.61 60.69 32.77
CA LEU A 6 -33.44 59.77 31.65
C LEU A 6 -32.16 58.93 31.88
N PRO A 7 -32.14 57.60 31.72
CA PRO A 7 -30.88 56.86 31.64
C PRO A 7 -30.42 56.70 30.19
N LEU A 8 -29.13 56.95 30.02
CA LEU A 8 -28.37 57.00 28.77
C LEU A 8 -28.23 55.64 28.06
N LEU A 9 -28.00 55.76 26.75
CA LEU A 9 -27.38 54.78 25.85
C LEU A 9 -26.21 53.99 26.49
N ALA A 10 -26.15 52.69 26.17
CA ALA A 10 -24.88 51.98 25.93
C ALA A 10 -25.11 50.87 24.89
N ALA A 11 -25.03 51.22 23.61
CA ALA A 11 -24.93 50.25 22.53
C ALA A 11 -23.47 49.81 22.42
N PHE A 12 -23.14 48.61 22.90
CA PHE A 12 -21.83 48.00 22.66
C PHE A 12 -21.76 47.49 21.21
N LEU A 13 -21.15 48.28 20.32
CA LEU A 13 -20.67 47.79 19.03
C LEU A 13 -19.47 46.85 19.27
N PHE A 14 -19.69 45.54 19.21
CA PHE A 14 -18.62 44.57 19.00
C PHE A 14 -18.25 44.58 17.52
N LEU A 15 -17.28 45.42 17.15
CA LEU A 15 -16.62 45.35 15.85
C LEU A 15 -15.65 44.15 15.88
N GLY A 16 -16.16 42.97 15.53
CA GLY A 16 -15.36 41.76 15.39
C GLY A 16 -14.33 41.96 14.27
N LEU A 17 -13.05 42.01 14.63
CA LEU A 17 -11.97 41.93 13.65
C LEU A 17 -12.06 40.55 12.96
N LEU A 18 -12.55 40.54 11.72
CA LEU A 18 -12.37 39.43 10.79
C LEU A 18 -10.89 39.37 10.40
N ALA A 19 -10.08 38.69 11.21
CA ALA A 19 -8.75 38.29 10.81
C ALA A 19 -8.90 37.28 9.66
N PRO A 20 -8.26 37.49 8.50
CA PRO A 20 -8.23 36.48 7.44
C PRO A 20 -7.55 35.22 8.00
N ALA A 21 -8.25 34.09 7.94
CA ALA A 21 -7.65 32.81 8.26
C ALA A 21 -6.47 32.57 7.31
N PRO A 22 -5.30 32.13 7.82
CA PRO A 22 -4.20 31.75 6.94
C PRO A 22 -4.68 30.67 5.99
N PRO A 23 -4.27 30.68 4.71
CA PRO A 23 -4.58 29.59 3.81
C PRO A 23 -4.07 28.30 4.46
N THR A 24 -4.97 27.35 4.71
CA THR A 24 -4.58 25.98 5.02
C THR A 24 -3.85 25.46 3.80
N THR A 25 -2.52 25.51 3.82
CA THR A 25 -1.68 24.71 2.94
C THR A 25 -2.09 23.27 3.21
N GLY A 26 -2.92 22.70 2.33
CA GLY A 26 -3.22 21.28 2.36
C GLY A 26 -1.89 20.55 2.38
N ALA A 27 -1.68 19.67 3.36
CA ALA A 27 -0.48 18.86 3.43
C ALA A 27 -0.33 18.17 2.07
N GLN A 28 0.73 18.52 1.35
CA GLN A 28 1.00 17.93 0.04
C GLN A 28 1.25 16.44 0.29
N GLN A 29 0.28 15.62 -0.08
CA GLN A 29 0.38 14.17 0.06
C GLN A 29 1.57 13.70 -0.78
N ALA A 30 2.45 12.89 -0.19
CA ALA A 30 3.65 12.37 -0.83
C ALA A 30 3.31 11.24 -1.80
N PRO A 31 4.17 10.95 -2.81
CA PRO A 31 4.03 9.76 -3.63
C PRO A 31 4.11 8.50 -2.76
N VAL A 32 3.57 7.38 -3.26
CA VAL A 32 3.44 6.13 -2.50
C VAL A 32 4.34 5.04 -3.07
N TYR A 33 5.07 4.38 -2.17
CA TYR A 33 5.59 3.04 -2.34
C TYR A 33 4.58 2.04 -1.76
N LEU A 34 4.01 1.22 -2.62
CA LEU A 34 3.02 0.20 -2.28
C LEU A 34 3.65 -1.19 -2.30
N ALA A 35 3.53 -1.94 -1.21
CA ALA A 35 4.00 -3.33 -1.15
C ALA A 35 2.81 -4.29 -1.00
N LEU A 36 2.78 -5.33 -1.83
CA LEU A 36 1.88 -6.48 -1.73
C LEU A 36 2.73 -7.73 -1.52
N GLY A 37 2.15 -8.74 -0.87
CA GLY A 37 2.85 -10.02 -0.74
C GLY A 37 2.47 -10.83 0.49
N ASP A 38 3.38 -11.70 0.89
CA ASP A 38 3.24 -12.56 2.04
C ASP A 38 4.11 -12.14 3.25
N SER A 39 4.50 -13.13 4.05
CA SER A 39 5.37 -13.00 5.20
C SER A 39 6.68 -12.29 4.91
N LEU A 40 7.30 -12.47 3.73
CA LEU A 40 8.58 -11.83 3.41
C LEU A 40 8.40 -10.32 3.20
N ALA A 41 7.40 -9.90 2.43
CA ALA A 41 7.01 -8.49 2.28
C ALA A 41 6.55 -7.88 3.61
N PHE A 42 5.90 -8.67 4.47
CA PHE A 42 5.49 -8.21 5.80
C PHE A 42 6.71 -7.98 6.72
N GLY A 43 7.81 -8.70 6.48
CA GLY A 43 9.03 -8.64 7.28
C GLY A 43 9.08 -9.68 8.41
N VAL A 44 8.34 -10.79 8.29
CA VAL A 44 8.42 -11.92 9.23
C VAL A 44 9.87 -12.43 9.30
N GLY A 45 10.38 -12.63 10.52
CA GLY A 45 11.75 -13.05 10.78
C GLY A 45 12.75 -11.90 10.91
N ALA A 46 12.40 -10.67 10.53
CA ALA A 46 13.21 -9.51 10.83
C ALA A 46 13.09 -9.08 12.30
N SER A 47 14.13 -8.44 12.84
CA SER A 47 14.12 -7.93 14.23
C SER A 47 13.03 -6.89 14.48
N ASN A 48 12.63 -6.15 13.45
CA ASN A 48 11.49 -5.27 13.40
C ASN A 48 10.89 -5.35 12.00
N PRO A 49 9.74 -6.01 11.81
CA PRO A 49 9.13 -6.21 10.49
C PRO A 49 8.96 -4.93 9.66
N SER A 50 8.61 -3.81 10.30
CA SER A 50 8.32 -2.55 9.59
C SER A 50 9.55 -1.77 9.14
N THR A 51 10.72 -2.00 9.72
CA THR A 51 11.93 -1.20 9.45
C THR A 51 13.15 -2.01 9.07
N THR A 52 13.27 -3.25 9.55
CA THR A 52 14.42 -4.12 9.27
C THR A 52 14.08 -5.29 8.35
N GLY A 53 12.80 -5.49 8.02
CA GLY A 53 12.37 -6.28 6.85
C GLY A 53 12.73 -5.59 5.53
N TYR A 54 12.72 -6.31 4.41
CA TYR A 54 13.23 -5.76 3.15
C TYR A 54 12.39 -4.56 2.67
N VAL A 55 11.05 -4.61 2.81
CA VAL A 55 10.17 -3.50 2.40
C VAL A 55 10.52 -2.22 3.16
N GLY A 56 10.70 -2.31 4.48
CA GLY A 56 11.11 -1.18 5.32
C GLY A 56 12.49 -0.63 4.94
N ARG A 57 13.46 -1.51 4.65
CA ARG A 57 14.81 -1.11 4.21
C ARG A 57 14.81 -0.44 2.84
N VAL A 58 14.06 -0.99 1.89
CA VAL A 58 13.89 -0.42 0.55
C VAL A 58 13.24 0.95 0.66
N TYR A 59 12.17 1.08 1.44
CA TYR A 59 11.52 2.36 1.72
C TYR A 59 12.49 3.39 2.29
N GLU A 60 13.26 3.04 3.31
CA GLU A 60 14.22 3.96 3.94
C GLU A 60 15.33 4.40 2.98
N THR A 61 15.77 3.52 2.08
CA THR A 61 16.72 3.88 1.02
C THR A 61 16.08 4.81 -0.01
N LEU A 62 14.88 4.48 -0.50
CA LEU A 62 14.16 5.29 -1.49
C LEU A 62 13.87 6.68 -0.96
N LYS A 63 13.35 6.78 0.28
CA LYS A 63 13.03 8.05 0.93
C LYS A 63 14.22 9.02 1.01
N LYS A 64 15.46 8.49 1.07
CA LYS A 64 16.71 9.27 1.11
C LYS A 64 17.32 9.54 -0.26
N SER A 65 16.76 8.97 -1.33
CA SER A 65 17.24 9.20 -2.69
C SER A 65 16.92 10.60 -3.18
N GLU A 66 17.64 11.07 -4.20
CA GLU A 66 17.43 12.40 -4.79
C GLU A 66 15.98 12.63 -5.24
N ARG A 67 15.29 11.56 -5.69
CA ARG A 67 13.90 11.61 -6.13
C ARG A 67 12.93 11.99 -5.02
N TYR A 68 13.14 11.50 -3.80
CA TYR A 68 12.15 11.58 -2.72
C TYR A 68 12.61 12.37 -1.50
N GLN A 69 13.89 12.73 -1.39
CA GLN A 69 14.42 13.45 -0.23
C GLN A 69 13.73 14.80 0.02
N ALA A 70 13.27 15.47 -1.05
CA ALA A 70 12.63 16.78 -0.96
C ALA A 70 11.10 16.69 -0.84
N THR A 71 10.46 15.78 -1.58
CA THR A 71 9.00 15.63 -1.65
C THR A 71 8.43 14.64 -0.62
N GLY A 72 9.29 13.81 -0.04
CA GLY A 72 8.89 12.67 0.77
C GLY A 72 8.48 11.46 -0.06
N LEU A 73 8.21 10.36 0.65
CA LEU A 73 7.65 9.12 0.14
C LEU A 73 6.81 8.52 1.27
N GLU A 74 5.63 8.01 0.96
CA GLU A 74 4.78 7.25 1.87
C GLU A 74 4.96 5.75 1.60
N LEU A 75 4.99 4.92 2.65
CA LEU A 75 4.96 3.47 2.53
C LEU A 75 3.57 2.96 2.90
N VAL A 76 2.94 2.23 1.99
CA VAL A 76 1.75 1.43 2.28
C VAL A 76 2.08 -0.03 2.05
N ASN A 77 2.06 -0.84 3.11
CA ASN A 77 2.32 -2.27 3.03
C ASN A 77 1.02 -3.05 3.25
N LEU A 78 0.53 -3.70 2.20
CA LEU A 78 -0.69 -4.51 2.18
C LEU A 78 -0.40 -6.01 2.27
N SER A 79 0.85 -6.41 2.48
CA SER A 79 1.22 -7.82 2.61
C SER A 79 0.56 -8.50 3.81
N VAL A 80 0.28 -9.79 3.65
CA VAL A 80 -0.40 -10.61 4.66
C VAL A 80 0.41 -11.89 4.89
N PRO A 81 0.94 -12.13 6.10
CA PRO A 81 1.67 -13.35 6.41
C PRO A 81 0.89 -14.62 6.05
N GLY A 82 1.55 -15.55 5.37
CA GLY A 82 0.97 -16.82 4.92
C GLY A 82 0.12 -16.73 3.65
N ALA A 83 -0.05 -15.54 3.05
CA ALA A 83 -0.80 -15.38 1.82
C ALA A 83 -0.20 -16.18 0.66
N LYS A 84 -1.08 -16.78 -0.14
CA LYS A 84 -0.78 -17.41 -1.43
C LYS A 84 -1.08 -16.45 -2.58
N SER A 85 -0.60 -16.79 -3.78
CA SER A 85 -0.88 -16.02 -5.00
C SER A 85 -2.37 -15.85 -5.29
N THR A 86 -3.21 -16.83 -4.92
CA THR A 86 -4.67 -16.75 -5.04
C THR A 86 -5.28 -15.69 -4.12
N ASP A 87 -4.68 -15.45 -2.95
CA ASP A 87 -5.18 -14.51 -1.95
C ASP A 87 -4.97 -13.04 -2.36
N LEU A 88 -4.15 -12.79 -3.40
CA LEU A 88 -4.10 -11.48 -4.03
C LEU A 88 -5.45 -11.11 -4.67
N LEU A 89 -6.11 -12.10 -5.27
CA LEU A 89 -7.25 -11.91 -6.18
C LEU A 89 -8.61 -12.09 -5.51
N VAL A 90 -8.66 -12.56 -4.26
CA VAL A 90 -9.93 -12.72 -3.55
C VAL A 90 -10.65 -11.37 -3.43
N PRO A 91 -12.00 -11.33 -3.47
CA PRO A 91 -12.73 -10.09 -3.29
C PRO A 91 -12.37 -9.39 -1.98
N GLY A 92 -11.99 -8.12 -2.05
CA GLY A 92 -11.50 -7.35 -0.91
C GLY A 92 -10.08 -7.72 -0.45
N GLY A 93 -9.37 -8.55 -1.22
CA GLY A 93 -7.98 -8.94 -0.98
C GLY A 93 -6.98 -7.81 -1.26
N GLN A 94 -5.71 -8.18 -1.35
CA GLN A 94 -4.62 -7.21 -1.49
C GLN A 94 -4.72 -6.41 -2.80
N LEU A 95 -5.08 -7.07 -3.91
CA LEU A 95 -5.18 -6.39 -5.21
C LEU A 95 -6.32 -5.38 -5.26
N ASP A 96 -7.49 -5.73 -4.72
CA ASP A 96 -8.62 -4.80 -4.65
C ASP A 96 -8.28 -3.61 -3.77
N SER A 97 -7.62 -3.84 -2.63
CA SER A 97 -7.15 -2.78 -1.74
C SER A 97 -6.13 -1.85 -2.43
N ALA A 98 -5.19 -2.43 -3.18
CA ALA A 98 -4.21 -1.68 -3.97
C ALA A 98 -4.87 -0.82 -5.06
N VAL A 99 -5.77 -1.40 -5.86
CA VAL A 99 -6.49 -0.67 -6.92
C VAL A 99 -7.36 0.44 -6.35
N ASN A 100 -8.01 0.20 -5.20
CA ASN A 100 -8.80 1.21 -4.51
C ASN A 100 -7.93 2.37 -4.01
N LEU A 101 -6.77 2.08 -3.41
CA LEU A 101 -5.81 3.11 -3.00
C LEU A 101 -5.34 3.95 -4.19
N ILE A 102 -4.96 3.31 -5.29
CA ILE A 102 -4.53 3.99 -6.53
C ILE A 102 -5.65 4.92 -7.03
N SER A 103 -6.88 4.40 -7.10
CA SER A 103 -8.05 5.15 -7.58
C SER A 103 -8.36 6.35 -6.70
N GLN A 104 -8.24 6.19 -5.37
CA GLN A 104 -8.46 7.27 -4.41
C GLN A 104 -7.44 8.40 -4.60
N ARG A 105 -6.14 8.05 -4.72
CA ARG A 105 -5.06 9.04 -4.93
C ARG A 105 -5.23 9.79 -6.25
N GLN A 106 -5.68 9.12 -7.31
CA GLN A 106 -5.98 9.75 -8.61
C GLN A 106 -7.13 10.75 -8.56
N GLN A 107 -8.02 10.64 -7.58
CA GLN A 107 -9.16 11.55 -7.39
C GLN A 107 -8.84 12.73 -6.47
N ASP A 108 -7.66 12.75 -5.84
CA ASP A 108 -7.26 13.84 -4.95
C ASP A 108 -6.99 15.15 -5.73
N ALA A 109 -6.98 16.28 -5.02
CA ALA A 109 -6.82 17.60 -5.63
C ALA A 109 -5.46 17.82 -6.32
N SER A 110 -4.46 16.98 -5.99
CA SER A 110 -3.10 17.04 -6.55
C SER A 110 -2.59 15.65 -6.94
N PRO A 111 -3.21 14.97 -7.94
CA PRO A 111 -2.91 13.56 -8.26
C PRO A 111 -1.42 13.34 -8.53
N ALA A 112 -0.82 14.20 -9.36
CA ALA A 112 0.58 14.07 -9.78
C ALA A 112 1.59 14.13 -8.63
N ALA A 113 1.22 14.67 -7.46
CA ALA A 113 2.12 14.78 -6.32
C ALA A 113 2.04 13.56 -5.37
N ASN A 114 0.96 12.77 -5.46
CA ASN A 114 0.65 11.74 -4.47
C ASN A 114 0.38 10.35 -5.10
N GLU A 115 0.70 10.17 -6.37
CA GLU A 115 0.49 8.91 -7.10
C GLU A 115 1.24 7.74 -6.45
N VAL A 116 0.75 6.53 -6.70
CA VAL A 116 1.52 5.32 -6.45
C VAL A 116 2.60 5.20 -7.52
N GLU A 117 3.86 5.36 -7.13
CA GLU A 117 4.99 5.38 -8.08
C GLU A 117 5.76 4.06 -8.12
N ILE A 118 5.78 3.31 -7.00
CA ILE A 118 6.50 2.04 -6.90
C ILE A 118 5.56 1.01 -6.30
N ILE A 119 5.50 -0.17 -6.92
CA ILE A 119 4.76 -1.32 -6.45
C ILE A 119 5.70 -2.52 -6.38
N THR A 120 5.84 -3.14 -5.21
CA THR A 120 6.51 -4.44 -5.07
C THR A 120 5.49 -5.54 -4.80
N ILE A 121 5.75 -6.72 -5.36
CA ILE A 121 4.95 -7.93 -5.13
C ILE A 121 5.92 -9.07 -4.78
N ASP A 122 5.72 -9.67 -3.61
CA ASP A 122 6.48 -10.83 -3.13
C ASP A 122 5.52 -11.91 -2.64
N ILE A 123 5.26 -12.92 -3.48
CA ILE A 123 4.22 -13.92 -3.28
C ILE A 123 4.61 -15.21 -4.02
N GLY A 124 4.16 -16.37 -3.54
CA GLY A 124 4.36 -17.66 -4.21
C GLY A 124 4.97 -18.72 -3.29
N GLY A 125 5.77 -18.30 -2.31
CA GLY A 125 6.39 -19.21 -1.35
C GLY A 125 5.36 -20.08 -0.60
N ASN A 126 4.23 -19.50 -0.18
CA ASN A 126 3.16 -20.27 0.48
C ASN A 126 2.41 -21.21 -0.47
N ASP A 127 2.34 -20.91 -1.76
CA ASP A 127 1.78 -21.81 -2.78
C ASP A 127 2.68 -23.06 -2.89
N LEU A 128 3.99 -22.85 -3.00
CA LEU A 128 4.98 -23.93 -3.04
C LEU A 128 5.03 -24.73 -1.74
N LEU A 129 4.90 -24.09 -0.58
CA LEU A 129 4.90 -24.77 0.72
C LEU A 129 3.75 -25.79 0.84
N ALA A 130 2.64 -25.59 0.12
CA ALA A 130 1.54 -26.57 0.08
C ALA A 130 1.99 -27.93 -0.52
N LEU A 131 3.03 -27.94 -1.36
CA LEU A 131 3.58 -29.16 -1.95
C LEU A 131 4.32 -30.02 -0.95
N VAL A 132 4.65 -29.54 0.25
CA VAL A 132 5.27 -30.36 1.31
C VAL A 132 4.31 -30.64 2.47
N ALA A 133 3.00 -30.46 2.23
CA ALA A 133 1.98 -30.85 3.19
C ALA A 133 1.91 -32.39 3.35
N PRO A 134 1.48 -32.91 4.52
CA PRO A 134 1.25 -34.33 4.72
C PRO A 134 0.37 -34.94 3.62
N GLY A 135 0.80 -36.08 3.07
CA GLY A 135 0.11 -36.75 1.97
C GLY A 135 0.51 -36.27 0.57
N SER A 136 1.36 -35.26 0.45
CA SER A 136 1.89 -34.83 -0.84
C SER A 136 2.86 -35.86 -1.44
N PRO A 137 2.78 -36.13 -2.77
CA PRO A 137 3.77 -36.96 -3.45
C PRO A 137 5.19 -36.40 -3.37
N CYS A 138 5.35 -35.09 -3.15
CA CYS A 138 6.67 -34.46 -3.06
C CYS A 138 7.44 -34.80 -1.78
N LEU A 139 6.77 -35.33 -0.74
CA LEU A 139 7.45 -35.80 0.46
C LEU A 139 8.26 -37.08 0.23
N GLN A 140 7.96 -37.84 -0.83
CA GLN A 140 8.73 -39.03 -1.18
C GLN A 140 10.01 -38.64 -1.94
N SER A 141 9.87 -37.79 -2.96
CA SER A 141 10.96 -37.25 -3.76
C SER A 141 10.46 -36.13 -4.67
N ALA A 142 11.26 -35.08 -4.87
CA ALA A 142 10.99 -34.08 -5.90
C ALA A 142 11.07 -34.66 -7.33
N SER A 143 11.68 -35.84 -7.49
CA SER A 143 11.92 -36.49 -8.79
C SER A 143 10.86 -37.51 -9.19
N VAL A 144 9.81 -37.74 -8.41
CA VAL A 144 8.69 -38.58 -8.88
C VAL A 144 7.74 -37.78 -9.76
N GLU A 145 7.15 -38.45 -10.75
CA GLU A 145 6.24 -37.81 -11.71
C GLU A 145 5.08 -37.08 -11.03
N PRO A 146 4.40 -37.64 -10.00
CA PRO A 146 3.28 -36.95 -9.37
C PRO A 146 3.70 -35.65 -8.66
N CYS A 147 4.93 -35.60 -8.12
CA CYS A 147 5.44 -34.36 -7.55
C CYS A 147 5.75 -33.32 -8.63
N ARG A 148 6.40 -33.72 -9.73
CA ARG A 148 6.67 -32.80 -10.84
C ARG A 148 5.39 -32.25 -11.46
N ALA A 149 4.36 -33.07 -11.59
CA ALA A 149 3.05 -32.64 -12.08
C ALA A 149 2.43 -31.61 -11.13
N ALA A 150 2.37 -31.91 -9.83
CA ALA A 150 1.84 -30.98 -8.82
C ALA A 150 2.63 -29.65 -8.76
N PHE A 151 3.96 -29.72 -8.83
CA PHE A 151 4.81 -28.54 -8.88
C PHE A 151 4.54 -27.70 -10.13
N GLY A 152 4.41 -28.35 -11.29
CA GLY A 152 4.05 -27.69 -12.54
C GLY A 152 2.69 -26.99 -12.48
N ASP A 153 1.70 -27.57 -11.80
CA ASP A 153 0.38 -26.97 -11.65
C ASP A 153 0.40 -25.78 -10.68
N VAL A 154 1.17 -25.85 -9.59
CA VAL A 154 1.38 -24.71 -8.69
C VAL A 154 2.06 -23.55 -9.41
N LEU A 155 3.11 -23.80 -10.21
CA LEU A 155 3.77 -22.73 -10.97
C LEU A 155 2.83 -22.07 -12.00
N LYS A 156 2.00 -22.86 -12.69
CA LYS A 156 0.98 -22.31 -13.61
C LYS A 156 -0.02 -21.42 -12.86
N ALA A 157 -0.45 -21.84 -11.67
CA ALA A 157 -1.37 -21.05 -10.85
C ALA A 157 -0.74 -19.72 -10.41
N ILE A 158 0.50 -19.76 -9.88
CA ILE A 158 1.26 -18.55 -9.52
C ILE A 158 1.40 -17.62 -10.72
N GLN A 159 1.82 -18.15 -11.88
CA GLN A 159 1.98 -17.38 -13.11
C GLN A 159 0.66 -16.71 -13.52
N SER A 160 -0.45 -17.45 -13.51
CA SER A 160 -1.77 -16.91 -13.87
C SER A 160 -2.20 -15.79 -12.93
N ASN A 161 -2.03 -16.00 -11.62
CA ASN A 161 -2.45 -15.04 -10.61
C ASN A 161 -1.61 -13.76 -10.64
N LEU A 162 -0.28 -13.89 -10.77
CA LEU A 162 0.62 -12.75 -10.91
C LEU A 162 0.39 -11.98 -12.22
N THR A 163 0.14 -12.69 -13.32
CA THR A 163 -0.18 -12.03 -14.61
C THR A 163 -1.43 -11.17 -14.48
N GLU A 164 -2.47 -11.69 -13.84
CA GLU A 164 -3.71 -10.94 -13.61
C GLU A 164 -3.50 -9.76 -12.64
N ALA A 165 -2.76 -9.96 -11.55
CA ALA A 165 -2.45 -8.90 -10.60
C ALA A 165 -1.65 -7.76 -11.25
N VAL A 166 -0.57 -8.08 -11.96
CA VAL A 166 0.25 -7.09 -12.68
C VAL A 166 -0.57 -6.38 -13.76
N ARG A 167 -1.42 -7.10 -14.50
CA ARG A 167 -2.32 -6.50 -15.50
C ARG A 167 -3.24 -5.47 -14.86
N ARG A 168 -3.92 -5.80 -13.75
CA ARG A 168 -4.82 -4.89 -13.04
C ARG A 168 -4.08 -3.69 -12.44
N LEU A 169 -2.92 -3.91 -11.83
CA LEU A 169 -2.09 -2.83 -11.28
C LEU A 169 -1.57 -1.89 -12.37
N ARG A 170 -1.12 -2.43 -13.52
CA ARG A 170 -0.67 -1.62 -14.66
C ARG A 170 -1.81 -0.80 -15.27
N GLN A 171 -3.03 -1.33 -15.30
CA GLN A 171 -4.21 -0.59 -15.74
C GLN A 171 -4.56 0.55 -14.78
N ALA A 172 -4.48 0.29 -13.47
CA ALA A 172 -4.78 1.30 -12.45
C ALA A 172 -3.69 2.38 -12.36
N ALA A 173 -2.41 2.01 -12.44
CA ALA A 173 -1.26 2.91 -12.35
C ALA A 173 -0.31 2.73 -13.55
N PRO A 174 -0.62 3.35 -14.72
CA PRO A 174 0.12 3.14 -15.96
C PRO A 174 1.61 3.50 -15.87
N ALA A 175 1.98 4.48 -15.04
CA ALA A 175 3.35 4.96 -14.88
C ALA A 175 4.14 4.30 -13.74
N ALA A 176 3.49 3.56 -12.84
CA ALA A 176 4.16 2.97 -11.67
C ALA A 176 5.23 1.96 -12.06
N ILE A 177 6.35 1.94 -11.35
CA ILE A 177 7.34 0.87 -11.46
C ILE A 177 6.78 -0.34 -10.71
N ILE A 178 6.56 -1.46 -11.39
CA ILE A 178 6.07 -2.70 -10.77
C ILE A 178 7.22 -3.70 -10.75
N VAL A 179 7.59 -4.19 -9.57
CA VAL A 179 8.67 -5.15 -9.36
C VAL A 179 8.11 -6.40 -8.69
N VAL A 180 8.29 -7.55 -9.32
CA VAL A 180 8.04 -8.86 -8.71
C VAL A 180 9.38 -9.33 -8.13
N VAL A 181 9.43 -9.57 -6.81
CA VAL A 181 10.69 -9.72 -6.06
C VAL A 181 11.12 -11.18 -5.94
N ASP A 182 10.18 -12.12 -5.90
CA ASP A 182 10.45 -13.57 -5.81
C ASP A 182 9.38 -14.41 -6.54
N LEU A 183 9.63 -15.73 -6.68
CA LEU A 183 8.72 -16.77 -7.20
C LEU A 183 8.75 -18.05 -6.36
#